data_AF-E8WRE9-F1
#
_entry.id   AF-E8WRE9-F1
#
_cell.length_a   1.000
_cell.length_b   1.000
_cell.length_c   1.000
_cell.angle_alpha   90.00
_cell.angle_beta   90.00
_cell.angle_gamma   90.00
#
_symmetry.space_group_name_H-M   'P 1'
#
loop_
_entity.id
_entity.type
_entity.pdbx_description
1 polymer ?
#
loop_
_entity_poly.entity_id
_entity_poly.type
_entity_poly.pdbx_seq_one_letter_code
_entity_poly.pdbx_strand_id
1 'polypeptide(L)'
;MNIERHHKKEIAAQQLETALLLYFAKRDLFSVITLAGAAEEILGQLLALRGGGGKEGPLLSVLKLLRPAKARHREELAAAHETDLYVHMDARHEAEFLLGRAIDDYVALAGELSGNMQKFNEEVRSRRG
;
A
#
# COMPACT_ATOMS: atom_id res chain seq x y z
N MET A 1 27.20 11.42 13.75
CA MET A 1 25.89 11.00 13.19
C MET A 1 24.96 10.80 14.38
N ASN A 2 23.85 11.54 14.44
CA ASN A 2 22.87 11.39 15.52
C ASN A 2 21.79 10.41 15.03
N ILE A 3 21.54 9.33 15.78
CA ILE A 3 20.50 8.35 15.44
C ILE A 3 19.28 8.70 16.28
N GLU A 4 18.21 9.12 15.61
CA GLU A 4 16.94 9.43 16.26
C GLU A 4 16.00 8.21 16.27
N ARG A 5 15.17 8.13 17.31
CA ARG A 5 14.16 7.08 17.45
C ARG A 5 12.83 7.58 16.90
N HIS A 6 12.32 6.91 15.87
CA HIS A 6 11.00 7.19 15.29
C HIS A 6 10.04 6.04 15.56
N HIS A 7 8.77 6.35 15.82
CA HIS A 7 7.76 5.32 15.98
C HIS A 7 7.27 4.84 14.61
N LYS A 8 7.18 3.51 14.40
CA LYS A 8 6.74 2.92 13.11
C LYS A 8 5.38 3.47 12.64
N LYS A 9 4.44 3.68 13.56
CA LYS A 9 3.13 4.30 13.27
C LYS A 9 3.26 5.70 12.66
N GLU A 10 4.19 6.52 13.16
CA GLU A 10 4.40 7.88 12.66
C GLU A 10 4.99 7.85 11.24
N ILE A 11 5.97 6.97 11.00
CA ILE A 11 6.55 6.75 9.67
C ILE A 11 5.45 6.36 8.68
N ALA A 12 4.62 5.36 9.03
CA ALA A 12 3.55 4.88 8.16
C ALA A 12 2.49 5.97 7.91
N ALA A 13 2.12 6.73 8.94
CA ALA A 13 1.20 7.86 8.80
C ALA A 13 1.75 8.91 7.82
N GLN A 14 3.03 9.26 7.91
CA GLN A 14 3.67 10.20 6.99
C GLN A 14 3.71 9.67 5.54
N GLN A 15 3.98 8.37 5.34
CA GLN A 15 3.93 7.77 4.01
C GLN A 15 2.51 7.79 3.43
N LEU A 16 1.50 7.46 4.24
CA LEU A 16 0.10 7.49 3.84
C LEU A 16 -0.36 8.91 3.48
N GLU A 17 -0.03 9.91 4.31
CA GLU A 17 -0.33 11.32 4.02
C GLU A 17 0.32 11.78 2.73
N THR A 18 1.59 11.44 2.53
CA THR A 18 2.32 11.80 1.30
C THR A 18 1.68 11.15 0.07
N ALA A 19 1.29 9.87 0.19
CA ALA A 19 0.60 9.15 -0.88
C ALA A 19 -0.75 9.82 -1.22
N LEU A 20 -1.53 10.22 -0.22
CA LEU A 20 -2.80 10.93 -0.41
C LEU A 20 -2.61 12.29 -1.09
N LEU A 21 -1.60 13.05 -0.67
CA LEU A 21 -1.28 14.34 -1.29
C LEU A 21 -0.92 14.18 -2.77
N LEU A 22 -0.08 13.20 -3.12
CA LEU A 22 0.29 12.89 -4.50
C LEU A 22 -0.93 12.45 -5.32
N TYR A 23 -1.77 11.58 -4.75
CA TYR A 23 -2.99 11.10 -5.38
C TYR A 23 -3.96 12.24 -5.71
N PHE A 24 -4.24 13.14 -4.75
CA PHE A 24 -5.12 14.29 -4.98
C PHE A 24 -4.54 15.32 -5.95
N ALA A 25 -3.22 15.45 -5.98
CA ALA A 25 -2.54 16.27 -6.98
C ALA A 25 -2.62 15.65 -8.40
N LYS A 26 -3.18 14.44 -8.55
CA LYS A 26 -3.20 13.62 -9.78
C LYS A 26 -1.79 13.40 -10.31
N ARG A 27 -0.84 13.16 -9.41
CA ARG A 27 0.59 12.96 -9.71
C ARG A 27 1.01 11.54 -9.37
N ASP A 28 1.94 11.04 -10.18
CA ASP A 28 2.75 9.83 -9.96
C ASP A 28 2.08 8.70 -9.16
N LEU A 29 1.19 7.96 -9.83
CA LEU A 29 0.45 6.86 -9.23
C LEU A 29 1.36 5.72 -8.75
N PHE A 30 2.54 5.52 -9.34
CA PHE A 30 3.47 4.47 -8.89
C PHE A 30 4.14 4.84 -7.57
N SER A 31 4.46 6.13 -7.36
CA SER A 31 4.86 6.63 -6.04
C SER A 31 3.72 6.48 -5.03
N VAL A 32 2.47 6.81 -5.40
CA VAL A 32 1.31 6.60 -4.52
C VAL A 32 1.20 5.13 -4.10
N ILE A 33 1.25 4.21 -5.06
CA ILE A 33 1.22 2.74 -4.80
C ILE A 33 2.33 2.33 -3.84
N THR A 34 3.56 2.80 -4.09
CA THR A 34 4.72 2.44 -3.27
C THR A 34 4.57 2.93 -1.84
N LEU A 35 4.20 4.18 -1.66
CA LEU A 35 4.06 4.80 -0.34
C LEU A 35 2.86 4.25 0.43
N ALA A 36 1.72 4.06 -0.23
CA ALA A 36 0.53 3.46 0.37
C ALA A 36 0.78 2.00 0.76
N GLY A 37 1.45 1.21 -0.08
CA GLY A 37 1.83 -0.16 0.23
C GLY A 37 2.82 -0.26 1.39
N ALA A 38 3.81 0.64 1.48
CA ALA A 38 4.71 0.70 2.62
C ALA A 38 3.98 1.07 3.92
N ALA A 39 3.03 2.01 3.86
CA ALA A 39 2.21 2.38 5.00
C ALA A 39 1.34 1.20 5.47
N GLU A 40 0.62 0.56 4.54
CA GLU A 40 -0.23 -0.61 4.82
C GLU A 40 0.56 -1.73 5.49
N GLU A 41 1.71 -2.12 4.95
CA GLU A 41 2.56 -3.16 5.54
C GLU A 41 2.98 -2.82 6.98
N ILE A 42 3.43 -1.59 7.23
CA ILE A 42 3.87 -1.19 8.57
C ILE A 42 2.67 -1.17 9.56
N LEU A 43 1.52 -0.66 9.15
CA LEU A 43 0.32 -0.58 9.98
C LEU A 43 -0.25 -1.99 10.26
N GLY A 44 -0.31 -2.84 9.24
CA GLY A 44 -0.72 -4.24 9.36
C GLY A 44 0.16 -5.01 10.35
N GLN A 45 1.48 -4.83 10.30
CA GLN A 45 2.40 -5.42 11.30
C GLN A 45 2.11 -4.92 12.72
N LEU A 46 1.84 -3.62 12.90
CA LEU A 46 1.51 -3.05 14.20
C LEU A 46 0.17 -3.58 14.74
N LEU A 47 -0.83 -3.78 13.88
CA LEU A 47 -2.11 -4.39 14.22
C LEU A 47 -1.94 -5.85 14.65
N ALA A 48 -1.14 -6.62 13.92
CA ALA A 48 -0.84 -8.01 14.27
C ALA A 48 -0.20 -8.12 15.66
N LEU A 49 0.68 -7.19 16.03
CA LEU A 49 1.28 -7.13 17.36
C LEU A 49 0.25 -6.77 18.45
N ARG A 50 -0.71 -5.89 18.17
CA ARG A 50 -1.79 -5.50 19.11
C ARG A 50 -2.82 -6.61 19.33
N GLY A 51 -3.06 -7.44 18.32
CA GLY A 51 -4.07 -8.52 18.31
C GLY A 51 -3.68 -9.82 19.03
N GLY A 52 -2.46 -9.94 19.57
CA GLY A 52 -2.05 -11.05 20.44
C GLY A 52 -1.81 -12.41 19.76
N GLY A 53 -1.85 -12.51 18.44
CA GLY A 53 -1.60 -13.77 17.75
C GLY A 53 -1.85 -13.64 16.25
N GLY A 54 -0.82 -14.00 15.47
CA GLY A 54 -0.78 -13.84 14.02
C GLY A 54 -2.05 -14.33 13.32
N LYS A 55 -2.73 -13.39 12.69
CA LYS A 55 -3.22 -13.64 11.34
C LYS A 55 -2.21 -12.95 10.44
N GLU A 56 -1.26 -13.73 9.94
CA GLU A 56 -0.61 -13.41 8.66
C GLU A 56 -1.75 -13.39 7.61
N GLY A 57 -2.52 -12.31 7.57
CA GLY A 57 -3.37 -11.99 6.44
C GLY A 57 -2.45 -11.94 5.23
N PRO A 58 -2.84 -12.53 4.09
CA PRO A 58 -1.89 -12.82 3.04
C PRO A 58 -1.24 -11.51 2.61
N LEU A 59 0.10 -11.47 2.70
CA LEU A 59 0.99 -10.50 2.07
C LEU A 59 0.53 -10.28 0.63
N LEU A 60 -0.34 -9.32 0.40
CA LEU A 60 -0.96 -8.93 -0.86
C LEU A 60 -0.92 -7.39 -0.80
N SER A 61 -0.30 -6.63 -1.68
CA SER A 61 -0.20 -6.89 -3.12
C SER A 61 1.05 -6.29 -3.76
N VAL A 62 1.65 -5.20 -3.26
CA VAL A 62 2.67 -4.47 -4.03
C VAL A 62 4.02 -5.16 -4.10
N LEU A 63 4.55 -5.65 -2.97
CA LEU A 63 5.89 -6.25 -2.97
C LEU A 63 5.95 -7.57 -3.75
N LYS A 64 4.81 -8.23 -3.97
CA LYS A 64 4.71 -9.42 -4.83
C LYS A 64 4.58 -9.06 -6.32
N LEU A 65 3.90 -7.96 -6.65
CA LEU A 65 3.86 -7.39 -8.00
C LEU A 65 5.25 -6.96 -8.50
N LEU A 66 6.14 -6.57 -7.58
CA LEU A 66 7.53 -6.20 -7.90
C LEU A 66 8.53 -7.36 -7.76
N ARG A 67 8.09 -8.58 -7.42
CA ARG A 67 8.97 -9.75 -7.33
C ARG A 67 8.95 -10.50 -8.66
N PRO A 68 10.12 -10.81 -9.25
CA PRO A 68 10.19 -11.59 -10.49
C PRO A 68 9.54 -12.97 -10.29
N ALA A 69 8.89 -13.48 -11.33
CA ALA A 69 8.22 -14.76 -11.30
C ALA A 69 9.27 -15.88 -11.13
N LYS A 70 9.08 -16.82 -10.19
CA LYS A 70 9.97 -17.97 -10.09
C LYS A 70 9.70 -18.91 -11.28
N ALA A 71 10.62 -18.89 -12.24
CA ALA A 71 10.62 -19.65 -13.49
C ALA A 71 10.18 -21.12 -13.32
N ARG A 72 9.17 -21.54 -14.10
CA ARG A 72 8.84 -22.94 -14.35
C ARG A 72 8.70 -23.19 -15.85
N HIS A 73 9.44 -24.21 -16.32
CA HIS A 73 9.39 -24.91 -17.61
C HIS A 73 9.54 -24.14 -18.95
N ARG A 74 10.19 -24.85 -19.88
CA ARG A 74 11.05 -24.33 -20.97
C ARG A 74 10.30 -23.84 -22.23
N GLU A 75 8.98 -24.00 -22.28
CA GLU A 75 8.14 -23.56 -23.40
C GLU A 75 7.43 -22.22 -23.13
N GLU A 76 7.40 -21.75 -21.88
CA GLU A 76 6.82 -20.45 -21.47
C GLU A 76 7.82 -19.28 -21.56
N LEU A 77 9.06 -19.50 -22.03
CA LEU A 77 10.16 -18.50 -21.92
C LEU A 77 9.85 -17.14 -22.55
N ALA A 78 9.14 -17.09 -23.68
CA ALA A 78 8.82 -15.81 -24.32
C ALA A 78 7.78 -14.98 -23.53
N ALA A 79 6.76 -15.64 -22.96
CA ALA A 79 5.75 -15.01 -22.10
C ALA A 79 6.28 -14.74 -20.68
N ALA A 80 7.22 -15.58 -20.21
CA ALA A 80 7.94 -15.37 -18.96
C ALA A 80 8.86 -14.14 -19.04
N HIS A 81 9.54 -13.91 -20.17
CA HIS A 81 10.38 -12.73 -20.36
C HIS A 81 9.60 -11.40 -20.30
N GLU A 82 8.35 -11.37 -20.78
CA GLU A 82 7.52 -10.16 -20.72
C GLU A 82 7.03 -9.90 -19.29
N THR A 83 6.55 -10.92 -18.59
CA THR A 83 6.07 -10.80 -17.20
C THR A 83 7.20 -10.58 -16.17
N ASP A 84 8.45 -10.95 -16.50
CA ASP A 84 9.63 -10.60 -15.69
C ASP A 84 10.05 -9.13 -15.83
N LEU A 85 9.66 -8.46 -16.92
CA LEU A 85 10.07 -7.09 -17.23
C LEU A 85 8.92 -6.07 -17.11
N TYR A 86 7.68 -6.52 -17.29
CA TYR A 86 6.51 -5.67 -17.36
C TYR A 86 5.41 -6.15 -16.43
N VAL A 87 4.70 -5.18 -15.85
CA VAL A 87 3.55 -5.40 -14.99
C VAL A 87 2.33 -4.77 -15.65
N HIS A 88 1.32 -5.58 -15.94
CA HIS A 88 0.03 -5.09 -16.41
C HIS A 88 -0.87 -4.78 -15.21
N MET A 89 -1.13 -3.50 -14.98
CA MET A 89 -2.04 -3.05 -13.91
C MET A 89 -2.77 -1.77 -14.30
N ASP A 90 -3.97 -1.59 -13.74
CA ASP A 90 -4.59 -0.27 -13.64
C ASP A 90 -3.97 0.43 -12.42
N ALA A 91 -2.99 1.29 -12.67
CA ALA A 91 -2.27 2.00 -11.62
C ALA A 91 -3.18 2.87 -10.74
N ARG A 92 -4.28 3.40 -11.29
CA ARG A 92 -5.22 4.20 -10.51
C ARG A 92 -6.02 3.31 -9.58
N HIS A 93 -6.55 2.20 -10.10
CA HIS A 93 -7.29 1.24 -9.29
C HIS A 93 -6.42 0.68 -8.16
N GLU A 94 -5.17 0.31 -8.45
CA GLU A 94 -4.24 -0.22 -7.46
C GLU A 94 -3.90 0.83 -6.39
N ALA A 95 -3.66 2.09 -6.79
CA ALA A 95 -3.44 3.19 -5.86
C ALA A 95 -4.64 3.39 -4.92
N GLU A 96 -5.86 3.44 -5.46
CA GLU A 96 -7.09 3.60 -4.67
C GLU A 96 -7.32 2.42 -3.72
N PHE A 97 -7.04 1.20 -4.16
CA PHE A 97 -7.15 -0.01 -3.35
C PHE A 97 -6.19 0.04 -2.15
N LEU A 98 -4.92 0.36 -2.38
CA LEU A 98 -3.89 0.39 -1.35
C LEU A 98 -4.07 1.54 -0.37
N LEU A 99 -4.38 2.75 -0.88
CA LEU A 99 -4.73 3.89 -0.03
C LEU A 99 -5.89 3.53 0.89
N GLY A 100 -6.90 2.86 0.35
CA GLY A 100 -8.02 2.38 1.14
C GLY A 100 -7.60 1.44 2.27
N ARG A 101 -6.84 0.40 1.97
CA ARG A 101 -6.38 -0.56 2.99
C ARG A 101 -5.51 0.11 4.06
N ALA A 102 -4.58 0.96 3.65
CA ALA A 102 -3.72 1.71 4.57
C ALA A 102 -4.55 2.62 5.50
N ILE A 103 -5.59 3.27 4.98
CA ILE A 103 -6.52 4.09 5.79
C ILE A 103 -7.25 3.21 6.82
N ASP A 104 -7.77 2.06 6.40
CA ASP A 104 -8.54 1.17 7.29
C ASP A 104 -7.64 0.67 8.44
N ASP A 105 -6.40 0.28 8.13
CA ASP A 105 -5.43 -0.16 9.14
C ASP A 105 -5.00 0.99 10.07
N TYR A 106 -4.83 2.20 9.52
CA TYR A 106 -4.53 3.39 10.31
C TYR A 106 -5.64 3.68 11.31
N VAL A 107 -6.90 3.68 10.87
CA VAL A 107 -8.07 3.93 11.73
C VAL A 107 -8.19 2.85 12.80
N ALA A 108 -7.96 1.58 12.48
CA ALA A 108 -7.97 0.51 13.47
C ALA A 108 -6.92 0.71 14.58
N LEU A 109 -5.80 1.37 14.28
CA LEU A 109 -4.75 1.70 15.26
C LEU A 109 -4.99 3.02 16.00
N ALA A 110 -5.35 4.08 15.28
CA ALA A 110 -5.41 5.45 15.79
C ALA A 110 -6.80 5.82 16.34
N GLY A 111 -7.86 5.21 15.83
CA GLY A 111 -9.26 5.49 16.19
C GLY A 111 -9.87 6.71 15.50
N GLU A 112 -9.09 7.45 14.71
CA GLU A 112 -9.53 8.64 14.00
C GLU A 112 -8.90 8.72 12.60
N LEU A 113 -9.52 9.54 11.74
CA LEU A 113 -9.05 9.83 10.37
C LEU A 113 -8.38 11.21 10.35
N SER A 114 -7.33 11.35 9.55
CA SER A 114 -6.84 12.69 9.16
C SER A 114 -7.77 13.35 8.14
N GLY A 115 -7.60 14.65 7.92
CA GLY A 115 -8.38 15.40 6.92
C GLY A 115 -8.23 14.84 5.49
N ASN A 116 -7.04 14.40 5.09
CA ASN A 116 -6.84 13.81 3.75
C ASN A 116 -7.47 12.43 3.64
N MET A 117 -7.48 11.64 4.71
CA MET A 117 -8.13 10.33 4.73
C MET A 117 -9.65 10.46 4.68
N GLN A 118 -10.22 11.43 5.41
CA GLN A 118 -11.65 11.78 5.34
C GLN A 118 -12.02 12.16 3.91
N LYS A 119 -11.28 13.10 3.32
CA LYS A 119 -11.48 13.53 1.93
C LYS A 119 -11.42 12.36 0.95
N PHE A 120 -10.50 11.41 1.15
CA PHE A 120 -10.40 10.24 0.26
C PHE A 120 -11.63 9.33 0.37
N ASN A 121 -12.09 9.07 1.59
CA ASN A 121 -13.31 8.29 1.81
C ASN A 121 -14.54 8.97 1.16
N GLU A 122 -14.64 10.29 1.29
CA GLU A 122 -15.75 11.09 0.75
C GLU A 122 -15.71 11.23 -0.77
N GLU A 123 -14.55 11.47 -1.39
CA GLU A 123 -14.48 11.78 -2.82
C GLU A 123 -14.28 10.54 -3.70
N VAL A 124 -13.67 9.48 -3.17
CA VAL A 124 -13.26 8.31 -3.94
C VAL A 124 -14.09 7.08 -3.59
N ARG A 125 -14.21 6.75 -2.29
CA ARG A 125 -14.91 5.53 -1.86
C ARG A 125 -16.43 5.67 -1.91
N SER A 126 -16.99 6.83 -1.57
CA SER A 126 -18.45 7.07 -1.61
C SER A 126 -19.06 6.91 -3.02
N ARG A 127 -18.28 7.15 -4.08
CA ARG A 127 -18.72 7.06 -5.48
C ARG A 127 -18.81 5.62 -6.01
N ARG A 128 -18.38 4.63 -5.21
CA ARG A 128 -18.45 3.20 -5.53
C ARG A 128 -19.62 2.47 -4.85
N GLY A 129 -20.43 3.19 -4.06
CA GLY A 129 -21.62 2.65 -3.37
C GLY A 129 -22.88 2.75 -4.22
#